data_AF-A0A953ZFT2-F1
#
_entry.id   AF-A0A953ZFT2-F1
#
_cell.length_a   1.000
_cell.length_b   1.000
_cell.length_c   1.000
_cell.angle_alpha   90.00
_cell.angle_beta   90.00
_cell.angle_gamma   90.00
#
_symmetry.space_group_name_H-M   'P 1'
#
loop_
_entity.id
_entity.type
_entity.pdbx_description
1 polymer ?
#
loop_
_entity_poly.entity_id
_entity_poly.type
_entity_poly.pdbx_seq_one_letter_code
_entity_poly.pdbx_strand_id
1 'polypeptide(L)'
;MNFAHPELSWSFAIILMIGTLVLFVLAALLSAGAGRLVIPWLVQRKLNDGEQRKASDYLNMLHADKKNTPTMGGAFLVPAMLVAAVVGGIALTLGGADPLRVWAAMGAAGFAVLSHAGLGLWDDYCKLTKRGKDGISGKKKLAAQTSIAAIVCTAAYLLVGDAGANLVLPFIEL
;
A
#
# COMPACT_ATOMS: atom_id res chain seq x y z
N MET A 1 36.25 -15.92 6.58
CA MET A 1 34.98 -16.32 7.23
C MET A 1 34.93 -15.69 8.60
N ASN A 2 34.19 -14.59 8.73
CA ASN A 2 33.80 -13.96 10.00
C ASN A 2 32.67 -12.98 9.68
N PHE A 3 31.45 -13.50 9.52
CA PHE A 3 30.23 -12.70 9.49
C PHE A 3 29.74 -12.53 10.93
N ALA A 4 30.47 -11.73 11.70
CA ALA A 4 30.02 -11.25 13.00
C ALA A 4 29.65 -9.78 12.82
N HIS A 5 28.37 -9.50 12.53
CA HIS A 5 27.82 -8.17 12.74
C HIS A 5 27.38 -8.09 14.21
N PRO A 6 28.08 -7.30 15.04
CA PRO A 6 27.82 -7.26 16.47
C PRO A 6 26.53 -6.45 16.76
N GLU A 7 25.66 -7.04 17.57
CA GLU A 7 24.62 -6.42 18.41
C GLU A 7 23.34 -5.81 17.79
N LEU A 8 22.53 -6.59 17.05
CA LEU A 8 21.08 -6.42 17.17
C LEU A 8 20.64 -7.14 18.45
N SER A 9 20.76 -6.49 19.61
CA SER A 9 20.32 -7.10 20.88
C SER A 9 18.86 -7.55 20.73
N TRP A 10 18.51 -8.73 21.23
CA TRP A 10 17.13 -9.23 21.17
C TRP A 10 16.11 -8.22 21.69
N SER A 11 16.51 -7.41 22.68
CA SER A 11 15.73 -6.29 23.20
C SER A 11 15.39 -5.24 22.14
N PHE A 12 16.35 -4.86 21.29
CA PHE A 12 16.12 -3.91 20.21
C PHE A 12 15.20 -4.48 19.13
N ALA A 13 15.39 -5.75 18.75
CA ALA A 13 14.50 -6.44 17.81
C ALA A 13 13.05 -6.49 18.34
N ILE A 14 12.88 -6.82 19.62
CA ILE A 14 11.57 -6.85 20.29
C ILE A 14 10.92 -5.46 20.29
N ILE A 15 11.66 -4.40 20.60
CA ILE A 15 11.14 -3.03 20.59
C ILE A 15 10.64 -2.66 19.18
N LEU A 16 11.40 -2.99 18.13
CA LEU A 16 10.98 -2.74 16.75
C LEU A 16 9.75 -3.57 16.34
N MET A 17 9.66 -4.83 16.76
CA MET A 17 8.49 -5.67 16.51
C MET A 17 7.24 -5.14 17.20
N ILE A 18 7.37 -4.72 18.47
CA ILE A 18 6.26 -4.11 19.21
C ILE A 18 5.85 -2.79 18.56
N GLY A 19 6.82 -1.94 18.18
CA GLY A 19 6.55 -0.67 17.51
C GLY A 19 5.81 -0.86 16.19
N THR A 20 6.23 -1.80 15.35
CA THR A 20 5.55 -2.10 14.08
C THR A 20 4.15 -2.69 14.31
N LEU A 21 3.96 -3.53 15.32
CA LEU A 21 2.62 -4.03 15.70
C LEU A 21 1.69 -2.90 16.14
N VAL A 22 2.19 -1.96 16.95
CA VAL A 22 1.40 -0.78 17.38
C VAL A 22 1.01 0.08 16.18
N LEU A 23 1.92 0.34 15.25
CA LEU A 23 1.63 1.11 14.03
C LEU A 23 0.65 0.38 13.10
N PHE A 24 0.74 -0.96 13.01
CA PHE A 24 -0.21 -1.78 12.27
C PHE A 24 -1.62 -1.67 12.86
N VAL A 25 -1.76 -1.81 14.19
CA VAL A 25 -3.05 -1.68 14.87
C VAL A 25 -3.60 -0.26 14.70
N LEU A 26 -2.75 0.77 14.81
CA LEU A 26 -3.14 2.15 14.55
C LEU A 26 -3.70 2.32 13.13
N ALA A 27 -3.00 1.82 12.12
CA ALA A 27 -3.46 1.87 10.72
C ALA A 27 -4.80 1.15 10.55
N ALA A 28 -4.96 -0.03 11.15
CA ALA A 28 -6.19 -0.81 11.08
C ALA A 28 -7.38 -0.09 11.72
N LEU A 29 -7.19 0.52 12.89
CA LEU A 29 -8.23 1.29 13.58
C LEU A 29 -8.62 2.55 12.81
N LEU A 30 -7.64 3.30 12.29
CA LEU A 30 -7.87 4.46 11.43
C LEU A 30 -8.64 4.07 10.17
N SER A 31 -8.25 2.97 9.52
CA SER A 31 -8.91 2.46 8.32
C SER A 31 -10.34 2.00 8.61
N ALA A 32 -10.57 1.26 9.70
CA ALA A 32 -11.91 0.82 10.11
C ALA A 32 -12.82 1.99 10.46
N GLY A 33 -12.31 2.99 11.19
CA GLY A 33 -13.03 4.22 11.51
C GLY A 33 -13.38 5.04 10.26
N ALA A 34 -12.40 5.29 9.40
CA ALA A 34 -12.60 6.00 8.14
C ALA A 34 -13.56 5.24 7.21
N GLY A 35 -13.44 3.91 7.13
CA GLY A 35 -14.33 3.06 6.35
C GLY A 35 -15.79 3.20 6.77
N ARG A 36 -16.07 3.29 8.08
CA ARG A 36 -17.43 3.50 8.60
C ARG A 36 -18.11 4.78 8.07
N LEU A 37 -17.32 5.81 7.78
CA LEU A 37 -17.79 7.08 7.23
C LEU A 37 -17.80 7.10 5.69
N VAL A 38 -16.74 6.56 5.07
CA VAL A 38 -16.51 6.62 3.63
C VAL A 38 -17.35 5.58 2.87
N ILE A 39 -17.59 4.39 3.43
CA ILE A 39 -18.42 3.34 2.82
C ILE A 39 -19.84 3.82 2.52
N PRO A 40 -20.63 4.36 3.48
CA PRO A 40 -21.98 4.82 3.17
C PRO A 40 -21.97 5.98 2.17
N TRP A 41 -20.96 6.84 2.20
CA TRP A 41 -20.79 7.91 1.22
C TRP A 41 -20.51 7.38 -0.20
N LEU A 42 -19.67 6.34 -0.33
CA LEU A 42 -19.39 5.67 -1.61
C LEU A 42 -20.64 4.97 -2.16
N VAL A 43 -21.41 4.30 -1.29
CA VAL A 43 -22.66 3.64 -1.63
C VAL A 43 -23.71 4.64 -2.15
N GLN A 44 -23.82 5.81 -1.53
CA GLN A 44 -24.73 6.88 -1.98
C GLN A 44 -24.40 7.42 -3.37
N ARG A 45 -23.13 7.37 -3.78
CA ARG A 45 -22.68 7.81 -5.11
C ARG A 45 -22.84 6.76 -6.21
N LYS A 46 -23.50 5.63 -5.94
CA LYS A 46 -23.67 4.50 -6.86
C LYS A 46 -22.34 3.98 -7.44
N LEU A 47 -21.23 4.11 -6.70
CA LEU A 47 -19.94 3.50 -7.05
C LEU A 47 -19.92 2.02 -6.62
N ASN A 48 -21.04 1.33 -6.87
CA ASN A 48 -21.27 -0.05 -6.50
C ASN A 48 -21.19 -0.91 -7.76
N ASP A 49 -20.43 -2.00 -7.66
CA ASP A 49 -20.20 -2.98 -8.75
C ASP A 49 -21.52 -3.60 -9.29
N GLY A 50 -22.60 -3.51 -8.51
CA GLY A 50 -23.87 -4.19 -8.74
C GLY A 50 -24.74 -3.65 -9.88
N GLU A 51 -24.57 -2.40 -10.33
CA GLU A 51 -25.39 -1.85 -11.45
C GLU A 51 -24.74 -2.12 -12.82
N GLN A 52 -23.44 -2.40 -12.87
CA GLN A 52 -22.67 -2.37 -14.12
C GLN A 52 -22.18 -3.74 -14.62
N ARG A 53 -22.13 -4.78 -13.78
CA ARG A 53 -21.83 -6.14 -14.24
C ARG A 53 -23.05 -6.78 -14.94
N LYS A 54 -23.32 -6.46 -16.21
CA LYS A 54 -23.96 -7.43 -17.14
C LYS A 54 -23.08 -8.69 -17.24
N ALA A 55 -23.19 -9.59 -16.28
CA ALA A 55 -22.88 -11.00 -16.43
C ALA A 55 -24.19 -11.77 -16.60
N SER A 56 -24.14 -13.03 -17.04
CA SER A 56 -25.35 -13.85 -17.22
C SER A 56 -26.19 -13.87 -15.93
N ASP A 57 -27.49 -14.09 -16.07
CA ASP A 57 -28.44 -14.05 -14.95
C ASP A 57 -28.02 -14.95 -13.77
N TYR A 58 -27.35 -16.07 -14.07
CA TYR A 58 -26.76 -16.98 -13.09
C TYR A 58 -25.64 -16.34 -12.25
N LEU A 59 -24.75 -15.56 -12.87
CA LEU A 59 -23.63 -14.90 -12.18
C LEU A 59 -24.10 -13.70 -11.34
N ASN A 60 -25.17 -13.03 -11.77
CA ASN A 60 -25.83 -11.97 -11.01
C ASN A 60 -26.54 -12.53 -9.76
N MET A 61 -27.11 -13.73 -9.86
CA MET A 61 -27.75 -14.42 -8.73
C MET A 61 -26.71 -14.87 -7.68
N LEU A 62 -25.56 -15.41 -8.13
CA LEU A 62 -24.47 -15.81 -7.23
C LEU A 62 -23.80 -14.63 -6.51
N HIS A 63 -23.80 -13.43 -7.10
CA HIS A 63 -23.18 -12.23 -6.54
C HIS A 63 -24.20 -11.23 -5.97
N ALA A 64 -25.47 -11.63 -5.83
CA ALA A 64 -26.54 -10.77 -5.33
C ALA A 64 -26.25 -10.20 -3.93
N ASP A 65 -25.56 -10.97 -3.07
CA ASP A 65 -25.14 -10.51 -1.73
C ASP A 65 -24.04 -9.43 -1.75
N LYS A 66 -23.26 -9.33 -2.84
CA LYS A 66 -22.15 -8.36 -2.95
C LYS A 66 -22.56 -7.03 -3.56
N LYS A 67 -23.84 -6.85 -3.91
CA LYS A 67 -24.39 -5.74 -4.68
C LYS A 67 -24.18 -4.35 -4.05
N ASN A 68 -23.96 -4.28 -2.74
CA ASN A 68 -23.78 -3.05 -1.97
C ASN A 68 -22.37 -2.83 -1.41
N THR A 69 -21.38 -3.63 -1.82
CA THR A 69 -20.01 -3.47 -1.33
C THR A 69 -19.25 -2.53 -2.27
N PRO A 70 -18.80 -1.35 -1.82
CA PRO A 70 -18.11 -0.40 -2.69
C PRO A 70 -16.73 -0.93 -3.10
N THR A 71 -16.33 -0.71 -4.36
CA THR A 71 -15.13 -1.32 -4.96
C THR A 71 -13.84 -0.51 -4.71
N MET A 72 -13.91 0.55 -3.90
CA MET A 72 -12.81 1.51 -3.72
C MET A 72 -12.27 1.54 -2.29
N GLY A 73 -12.14 0.36 -1.66
CA GLY A 73 -11.63 0.25 -0.28
C GLY A 73 -10.24 0.87 -0.05
N GLY A 74 -9.42 0.87 -1.10
CA GLY A 74 -8.10 1.52 -1.09
C GLY A 74 -8.15 3.02 -0.79
N ALA A 75 -9.27 3.71 -1.06
CA ALA A 75 -9.41 5.15 -0.86
C ALA A 75 -9.31 5.57 0.61
N PHE A 76 -9.68 4.71 1.56
CA PHE A 76 -9.54 4.97 2.99
C PHE A 76 -8.41 4.15 3.64
N LEU A 77 -8.00 3.03 3.02
CA LEU A 77 -6.86 2.23 3.49
C LEU A 77 -5.53 2.96 3.27
N VAL A 78 -5.31 3.51 2.07
CA VAL A 78 -4.04 4.17 1.73
C VAL A 78 -3.76 5.38 2.63
N PRO A 79 -4.71 6.31 2.87
CA PRO A 79 -4.48 7.40 3.81
C PRO A 79 -4.20 6.93 5.25
N ALA A 80 -4.94 5.93 5.75
CA ALA A 80 -4.72 5.40 7.10
C ALA A 80 -3.32 4.79 7.26
N MET A 81 -2.86 4.05 6.25
CA MET A 81 -1.51 3.50 6.21
C MET A 81 -0.44 4.59 6.13
N LEU A 82 -0.65 5.65 5.33
CA LEU A 82 0.29 6.77 5.23
C LEU A 82 0.42 7.53 6.55
N VAL A 83 -0.68 7.73 7.27
CA VAL A 83 -0.65 8.34 8.62
C VAL A 83 0.17 7.48 9.57
N ALA A 84 -0.06 6.17 9.61
CA ALA A 84 0.74 5.27 10.45
C ALA A 84 2.22 5.25 10.05
N ALA A 85 2.52 5.31 8.75
CA ALA A 85 3.89 5.40 8.26
C ALA A 85 4.57 6.69 8.76
N VAL A 86 3.91 7.86 8.61
CA VAL A 86 4.42 9.16 9.11
C VAL A 86 4.67 9.13 10.61
N VAL A 87 3.75 8.57 11.40
CA VAL A 87 3.93 8.40 12.86
C VAL A 87 5.15 7.52 13.16
N GLY A 88 5.31 6.41 12.43
CA GLY A 88 6.48 5.53 12.56
C GLY A 88 7.80 6.24 12.20
N GLY A 89 7.79 7.05 11.14
CA GLY A 89 8.92 7.88 10.75
C GLY A 89 9.35 8.85 11.84
N ILE A 90 8.38 9.60 12.38
CA ILE A 90 8.61 10.52 13.50
C ILE A 90 9.19 9.75 14.69
N ALA A 91 8.58 8.61 15.07
CA ALA A 91 9.06 7.79 16.18
C ALA A 91 10.50 7.29 15.97
N LEU A 92 10.86 6.85 14.77
CA LEU A 92 12.23 6.44 14.43
C LEU A 92 13.22 7.60 14.54
N THR A 93 12.85 8.78 14.03
CA THR A 93 13.72 9.97 14.12
C THR A 93 13.91 10.44 15.56
N LEU A 94 12.87 10.37 16.40
CA LEU A 94 12.96 10.68 17.83
C LEU A 94 13.75 9.61 18.60
N GLY A 95 13.74 8.37 18.12
CA GLY A 95 14.53 7.25 18.64
C GLY A 95 16.02 7.29 18.25
N GLY A 96 16.47 8.35 17.58
CA GLY A 96 17.87 8.55 17.22
C GLY A 96 18.27 8.00 15.84
N ALA A 97 17.32 7.53 15.03
CA ALA A 97 17.60 7.19 13.64
C ALA A 97 17.89 8.46 12.82
N ASP A 98 18.81 8.37 11.86
CA ASP A 98 19.16 9.47 10.98
C ASP A 98 17.92 9.98 10.21
N PRO A 99 17.47 11.23 10.45
CA PRO A 99 16.28 11.77 9.82
C PRO A 99 16.36 11.75 8.30
N LEU A 100 17.54 11.98 7.73
CA LEU A 100 17.70 12.00 6.28
C LEU A 100 17.42 10.62 5.67
N ARG A 101 17.95 9.56 6.28
CA ARG A 101 17.76 8.18 5.83
C ARG A 101 16.32 7.71 6.01
N VAL A 102 15.69 8.04 7.15
CA VAL A 102 14.30 7.68 7.44
C VAL A 102 13.35 8.32 6.44
N TRP A 103 13.44 9.65 6.26
CA TRP A 103 12.53 10.36 5.37
C TRP A 103 12.80 10.09 3.89
N ALA A 104 14.05 9.81 3.49
CA ALA A 104 14.35 9.37 2.13
C ALA A 104 13.70 8.01 1.82
N ALA A 105 13.85 7.02 2.71
CA ALA A 105 13.24 5.69 2.55
C ALA A 105 11.70 5.78 2.55
N MET A 106 11.12 6.55 3.46
CA MET A 106 9.69 6.77 3.52
C MET A 106 9.14 7.57 2.34
N GLY A 107 9.91 8.51 1.81
CA GLY A 107 9.56 9.25 0.60
C GLY A 107 9.50 8.33 -0.61
N ALA A 108 10.49 7.47 -0.79
CA ALA A 108 10.50 6.47 -1.87
C ALA A 108 9.35 5.46 -1.75
N ALA A 109 9.12 4.92 -0.55
CA ALA A 109 8.01 4.00 -0.30
C ALA A 109 6.64 4.68 -0.46
N GLY A 110 6.50 5.91 0.04
CA GLY A 110 5.29 6.72 -0.08
C GLY A 110 4.97 7.04 -1.54
N PHE A 111 5.97 7.41 -2.34
CA PHE A 111 5.82 7.61 -3.78
C PHE A 111 5.36 6.33 -4.48
N ALA A 112 5.94 5.18 -4.15
CA ALA A 112 5.56 3.89 -4.71
C ALA A 112 4.08 3.57 -4.41
N VAL A 113 3.67 3.72 -3.16
CA VAL A 113 2.29 3.49 -2.71
C VAL A 113 1.32 4.43 -3.39
N LEU A 114 1.59 5.74 -3.38
CA LEU A 114 0.71 6.76 -3.95
C LEU A 114 0.56 6.60 -5.46
N SER A 115 1.63 6.26 -6.17
CA SER A 115 1.60 6.03 -7.62
C SER A 115 0.76 4.80 -7.98
N HIS A 116 0.91 3.69 -7.24
CA HIS A 116 0.10 2.49 -7.44
C HIS A 116 -1.35 2.68 -7.03
N ALA A 117 -1.59 3.39 -5.92
CA ALA A 117 -2.93 3.75 -5.47
C ALA A 117 -3.63 4.63 -6.50
N GLY A 118 -2.96 5.65 -7.03
CA GLY A 118 -3.47 6.51 -8.09
C GLY A 118 -3.79 5.74 -9.37
N LEU A 119 -2.90 4.83 -9.80
CA LEU A 119 -3.15 3.97 -10.95
C LEU A 119 -4.34 3.02 -10.75
N GLY A 120 -4.49 2.47 -9.54
CA GLY A 120 -5.64 1.64 -9.16
C GLY A 120 -6.95 2.43 -9.14
N LEU A 121 -6.95 3.62 -8.51
CA LEU A 121 -8.10 4.51 -8.49
C LEU A 121 -8.50 4.96 -9.90
N TRP A 122 -7.53 5.25 -10.77
CA TRP A 122 -7.79 5.61 -12.16
C TRP A 122 -8.37 4.46 -12.97
N ASP A 123 -7.88 3.23 -12.76
CA ASP A 123 -8.42 2.03 -13.38
C ASP A 123 -9.87 1.78 -12.96
N ASP A 124 -10.17 1.89 -11.66
CA ASP A 124 -11.51 1.71 -11.14
C ASP A 124 -12.46 2.84 -11.55
N TYR A 125 -11.97 4.08 -11.63
CA TYR A 125 -12.74 5.20 -12.17
C TYR A 125 -13.08 5.00 -13.65
N CYS A 126 -12.13 4.52 -14.48
CA CYS A 126 -12.36 4.23 -15.89
C CYS A 126 -13.46 3.16 -16.08
N LYS A 127 -13.46 2.11 -15.25
CA LYS A 127 -14.48 1.06 -15.28
C LYS A 127 -15.87 1.56 -14.94
N LEU A 128 -15.98 2.58 -14.07
CA LEU A 128 -17.26 3.14 -13.62
C LEU A 128 -17.84 4.17 -14.58
N THR A 129 -17.00 4.89 -15.34
CA THR A 129 -17.43 5.98 -16.22
C THR A 129 -17.54 5.63 -17.71
N LYS A 130 -16.79 4.64 -18.21
CA LYS A 130 -16.83 4.29 -19.64
C LYS A 130 -17.98 3.32 -19.95
N ARG A 131 -18.72 3.62 -21.02
CA ARG A 131 -19.82 2.77 -21.55
C ARG A 131 -19.39 1.36 -21.98
N GLY A 132 -18.09 1.16 -22.23
CA GLY A 132 -17.47 -0.16 -22.33
C GLY A 132 -16.72 -0.42 -21.03
N LYS A 133 -17.03 -1.52 -20.35
CA LYS A 133 -16.53 -1.90 -19.01
C LYS A 133 -15.03 -2.26 -18.98
N ASP A 134 -14.30 -1.80 -19.97
CA ASP A 134 -12.88 -2.04 -20.09
C ASP A 134 -12.17 -1.00 -19.23
N GLY A 135 -11.48 -1.49 -18.20
CA GLY A 135 -10.51 -0.69 -17.46
C GLY A 135 -9.33 -0.28 -18.34
N ILE A 136 -8.24 0.13 -17.71
CA ILE A 136 -6.99 0.35 -18.44
C ILE A 136 -6.57 -0.98 -19.09
N SER A 137 -6.18 -0.93 -20.37
CA SER A 137 -5.62 -2.10 -21.06
C SER A 137 -4.52 -2.74 -20.21
N GLY A 138 -4.59 -4.06 -19.98
CA GLY A 138 -3.66 -4.77 -19.11
C GLY A 138 -2.19 -4.51 -19.45
N LYS A 139 -1.85 -4.40 -20.74
CA LYS A 139 -0.49 -4.05 -21.18
C LYS A 139 -0.05 -2.65 -20.72
N LYS A 140 -0.94 -1.67 -20.79
CA LYS A 140 -0.67 -0.29 -20.34
C LYS A 140 -0.56 -0.22 -18.82
N LYS A 141 -1.40 -0.96 -18.10
CA LYS A 141 -1.36 -1.03 -16.64
C LYS A 141 -0.06 -1.67 -16.15
N LEU A 142 0.34 -2.80 -16.76
CA LEU A 142 1.59 -3.47 -16.43
C LEU A 142 2.80 -2.58 -16.77
N ALA A 143 2.82 -1.95 -17.95
CA ALA A 143 3.88 -1.02 -18.33
C ALA A 143 4.01 0.12 -17.32
N ALA A 144 2.89 0.70 -16.86
CA ALA A 144 2.90 1.75 -15.85
C ALA A 144 3.45 1.25 -14.50
N GLN A 145 3.02 0.07 -14.03
CA GLN A 145 3.51 -0.54 -12.80
C GLN A 145 5.02 -0.83 -12.86
N THR A 146 5.49 -1.40 -13.98
CA THR A 146 6.92 -1.65 -14.22
C THR A 146 7.73 -0.36 -14.24
N SER A 147 7.24 0.69 -14.91
CA SER A 147 7.91 1.99 -14.93
C SER A 147 8.00 2.62 -13.54
N ILE A 148 6.92 2.56 -12.75
CA ILE A 148 6.92 3.06 -11.36
C ILE A 148 7.94 2.27 -10.54
N ALA A 149 7.96 0.94 -10.66
CA ALA A 149 8.92 0.08 -9.96
C ALA A 149 10.36 0.42 -10.33
N ALA A 150 10.67 0.60 -11.62
CA ALA A 150 12.00 0.98 -12.08
C ALA A 150 12.47 2.32 -11.51
N ILE A 151 11.58 3.32 -11.47
CA ILE A 151 11.88 4.64 -10.86
C ILE A 151 12.16 4.48 -9.37
N VAL A 152 11.32 3.75 -8.64
CA VAL A 152 11.47 3.54 -7.19
C VAL A 152 12.77 2.80 -6.87
N CYS A 153 13.09 1.73 -7.60
CA CYS A 153 14.34 0.98 -7.41
C CYS A 153 15.56 1.85 -7.70
N THR A 154 15.53 2.65 -8.77
CA THR A 154 16.63 3.55 -9.12
C THR A 154 16.81 4.63 -8.04
N ALA A 155 15.70 5.26 -7.61
CA ALA A 155 15.74 6.27 -6.56
C ALA A 155 16.25 5.69 -5.23
N ALA A 156 15.77 4.50 -4.84
CA ALA A 156 16.24 3.81 -3.63
C ALA A 156 17.74 3.50 -3.70
N TYR A 157 18.23 3.02 -4.85
CA TYR A 157 19.65 2.75 -5.05
C TYR A 157 20.50 4.03 -4.91
N LEU A 158 20.08 5.14 -5.52
CA LEU A 158 20.82 6.41 -5.47
C LEU A 158 20.78 7.07 -4.08
N LEU A 159 19.69 6.90 -3.33
CA LEU A 159 19.50 7.54 -2.03
C LEU A 159 20.06 6.73 -0.85
N VAL A 160 20.07 5.40 -0.95
CA VAL A 160 20.43 4.49 0.15
C VAL A 160 21.78 3.78 -0.08
N GLY A 161 22.27 3.76 -1.33
CA GLY A 161 23.52 3.09 -1.70
C GLY A 161 23.47 1.57 -1.55
N ASP A 162 24.65 0.94 -1.50
CA ASP A 162 24.84 -0.52 -1.48
C ASP A 162 24.23 -1.23 -0.25
N ALA A 163 23.83 -0.47 0.78
CA ALA A 163 23.11 -1.01 1.93
C ALA A 163 21.75 -1.63 1.54
N GLY A 164 21.19 -1.28 0.38
CA GLY A 164 19.97 -1.91 -0.18
C GLY A 164 20.22 -3.03 -1.17
N ALA A 165 21.47 -3.28 -1.59
CA ALA A 165 21.82 -4.33 -2.55
C ALA A 165 22.08 -5.69 -1.87
N ASN A 166 22.28 -5.69 -0.54
CA ASN A 166 22.39 -6.90 0.26
C ASN A 166 20.99 -7.46 0.54
N LEU A 167 20.59 -8.46 -0.25
CA LEU A 167 19.40 -9.26 0.03
C LEU A 167 19.70 -10.17 1.23
N VAL A 168 19.38 -9.71 2.43
CA VAL A 168 19.47 -10.56 3.64
C VAL A 168 18.28 -11.52 3.61
N LEU A 169 18.53 -12.76 3.20
CA LEU A 169 17.55 -13.84 3.27
C LEU A 169 17.57 -14.42 4.69
N PRO A 170 16.54 -14.20 5.52
CA PRO A 170 16.58 -14.56 6.95
C PRO A 170 16.67 -16.07 7.23
N PHE A 171 16.55 -16.93 6.21
CA PHE A 171 16.56 -18.40 6.34
C PHE A 171 17.53 -19.10 5.39
N ILE A 172 18.31 -18.35 4.61
CA ILE A 172 19.28 -18.90 3.66
C ILE A 172 20.59 -18.17 3.89
N GLU A 173 21.53 -18.83 4.56
CA GLU A 173 22.93 -18.38 4.54
C GLU A 173 23.48 -18.68 3.14
N LEU A 174 23.98 -17.66 2.44
CA LEU A 174 24.75 -17.77 1.20
C LEU A 174 26.22 -17.48 1.48
#